data_AF-A0A0M9BQL5-F1
#
_entry.id   AF-A0A0M9BQL5-F1
#
_cell.length_a   1.000
_cell.length_b   1.000
_cell.length_c   1.000
_cell.angle_alpha   90.00
_cell.angle_beta   90.00
_cell.angle_gamma   90.00
#
_symmetry.space_group_name_H-M   'P 1'
#
loop_
_entity.id
_entity.type
_entity.pdbx_description
1 polymer ?
#
loop_
_entity_poly.entity_id
_entity_poly.type
_entity_poly.pdbx_seq_one_letter_code
_entity_poly.pdbx_strand_id
1 'polypeptide(L)'
;MSITIARQQQLDYIGLNAGDLQLLADHRPAFEKVVDEVVDHFYNHVGNYPNLVDLIARFSSIDRLKETQKQYWLSMTDGVVDDAYIEQRIAIGLVHSRIGLSEDYYLGTYMVYLDIATSIFQQVIPESWHLVIQALSKMFNLDSQLVLEAYEKKEKEKLNQLAEDQQHTLLAITQITQQLTGMISELNENAQAISDVARETAASQDQANGLLEELTKEIHQIGKMGELIREISDQSHLVGLNAAIEAAHAGEFGRGFEVVASEVRKLAASSREAQGKIQSNLAQIMKKLSSVQQESKHTASGARRQASRSEELAVFATTMEKLAFDLRKLDHQE
;
A
#
# COMPACT_ATOMS: atom_id res chain seq x y z
N MET A 1 44.34 11.94 -31.75
CA MET A 1 44.49 11.52 -30.34
C MET A 1 44.79 10.02 -30.37
N SER A 2 45.73 9.54 -29.55
CA SER A 2 46.18 8.15 -29.59
C SER A 2 45.26 7.29 -28.72
N ILE A 3 44.86 6.13 -29.25
CA ILE A 3 44.13 5.10 -28.51
C ILE A 3 44.82 4.73 -27.19
N THR A 4 44.03 4.34 -26.19
CA THR A 4 44.56 3.94 -24.88
C THR A 4 45.48 2.71 -24.97
N ILE A 5 46.36 2.52 -23.97
CA ILE A 5 47.25 1.33 -23.90
C ILE A 5 46.46 0.02 -23.96
N ALA A 6 45.31 -0.04 -23.27
CA ALA A 6 44.44 -1.23 -23.29
C ALA A 6 43.85 -1.48 -24.69
N ARG A 7 43.44 -0.42 -25.41
CA ARG A 7 42.97 -0.54 -26.79
C ARG A 7 44.09 -0.97 -27.74
N GLN A 8 45.29 -0.45 -27.57
CA GLN A 8 46.44 -0.91 -28.35
C GLN A 8 46.70 -2.40 -28.14
N GLN A 9 46.69 -2.89 -26.89
CA GLN A 9 46.85 -4.31 -26.58
C GLN A 9 45.73 -5.17 -27.22
N GLN A 10 44.49 -4.68 -27.25
CA GLN A 10 43.37 -5.34 -27.92
C GLN A 10 43.60 -5.47 -29.42
N LEU A 11 44.05 -4.40 -30.09
CA LEU A 11 44.39 -4.41 -31.52
C LEU A 11 45.54 -5.38 -31.82
N ASP A 12 46.57 -5.36 -30.97
CA ASP A 12 47.73 -6.25 -31.10
C ASP A 12 47.30 -7.72 -30.95
N TYR A 13 46.38 -8.03 -30.02
CA TYR A 13 45.88 -9.39 -29.79
C TYR A 13 45.13 -9.96 -31.00
N ILE A 14 44.27 -9.16 -31.64
CA ILE A 14 43.56 -9.58 -32.86
C ILE A 14 44.43 -9.48 -34.13
N GLY A 15 45.64 -8.94 -34.00
CA GLY A 15 46.60 -8.77 -35.09
C GLY A 15 46.20 -7.72 -36.12
N LEU A 16 45.35 -6.75 -35.75
CA LEU A 16 44.97 -5.61 -36.59
C LEU A 16 46.06 -4.54 -36.49
N ASN A 17 46.92 -4.45 -37.50
CA ASN A 17 48.07 -3.56 -37.49
C ASN A 17 47.96 -2.46 -38.57
N ALA A 18 48.90 -1.51 -38.55
CA ALA A 18 48.95 -0.40 -39.51
C ALA A 18 49.02 -0.88 -40.98
N GLY A 19 49.60 -2.05 -41.25
CA GLY A 19 49.62 -2.65 -42.58
C GLY A 19 48.24 -3.11 -43.05
N ASP A 20 47.43 -3.70 -42.18
CA ASP A 20 46.04 -4.05 -42.49
C ASP A 20 45.20 -2.79 -42.77
N LEU A 21 45.36 -1.74 -41.95
CA LEU A 21 44.65 -0.48 -42.12
C LEU A 21 45.03 0.23 -43.43
N GLN A 22 46.32 0.27 -43.74
CA GLN A 22 46.81 0.82 -45.01
C GLN A 22 46.31 0.01 -46.19
N LEU A 23 46.32 -1.33 -46.10
CA LEU A 23 45.81 -2.21 -47.15
C LEU A 23 44.34 -1.90 -47.46
N LEU A 24 43.50 -1.73 -46.45
CA LEU A 24 42.08 -1.37 -46.63
C LEU A 24 41.93 0.03 -47.24
N ALA A 25 42.74 1.00 -46.80
CA ALA A 25 42.73 2.35 -47.36
C ALA A 25 43.15 2.39 -48.83
N ASP A 26 44.19 1.64 -49.21
CA ASP A 26 44.66 1.53 -50.60
C ASP A 26 43.60 0.90 -51.52
N HIS A 27 42.75 0.03 -50.98
CA HIS A 27 41.67 -0.63 -51.70
C HIS A 27 40.33 0.12 -51.63
N ARG A 28 40.28 1.34 -51.07
CA ARG A 28 39.07 2.17 -51.03
C ARG A 28 38.34 2.29 -52.38
N PRO A 29 39.00 2.48 -53.54
CA PRO A 29 38.31 2.53 -54.83
C PRO A 29 37.55 1.24 -55.17
N ALA A 30 38.04 0.08 -54.72
CA ALA A 30 37.33 -1.19 -54.87
C ALA A 30 36.09 -1.25 -53.96
N PHE A 31 36.18 -0.77 -52.72
CA PHE A 31 35.04 -0.67 -51.80
C PHE A 31 33.96 0.28 -52.34
N GLU A 32 34.35 1.43 -52.89
CA GLU A 32 33.44 2.40 -53.53
C GLU A 32 32.74 1.80 -54.76
N LYS A 33 33.43 0.97 -55.53
CA LYS A 33 32.86 0.30 -56.71
C LYS A 33 31.78 -0.73 -56.35
N VAL A 34 31.89 -1.38 -55.18
CA VAL A 34 31.01 -2.51 -54.78
C VAL A 34 29.97 -2.14 -53.74
N VAL A 35 30.03 -0.94 -53.17
CA VAL A 35 29.23 -0.55 -52.00
C VAL A 35 27.73 -0.68 -52.22
N ASP A 36 27.22 -0.30 -53.39
CA ASP A 36 25.79 -0.42 -53.71
C ASP A 36 25.35 -1.89 -53.76
N GLU A 37 26.13 -2.75 -54.45
CA GLU A 37 25.84 -4.19 -54.56
C GLU A 37 25.89 -4.90 -53.21
N VAL A 38 26.91 -4.60 -52.40
CA VAL A 38 27.08 -5.18 -51.06
C VAL A 38 25.89 -4.84 -50.16
N VAL A 39 25.51 -3.55 -50.12
CA VAL A 39 24.43 -3.06 -49.25
C VAL A 39 23.06 -3.56 -49.74
N ASP A 40 22.85 -3.64 -51.06
CA ASP A 40 21.63 -4.22 -51.62
C ASP A 40 21.49 -5.70 -51.29
N HIS A 41 22.57 -6.49 -51.42
CA HIS A 41 22.58 -7.90 -51.01
C HIS A 41 22.31 -8.08 -49.51
N PHE A 42 22.90 -7.23 -48.67
CA PHE A 42 22.65 -7.25 -47.23
C PHE A 42 21.18 -7.02 -46.89
N TYR A 43 20.53 -5.98 -47.44
CA TYR A 43 19.12 -5.73 -47.15
C TYR A 43 18.17 -6.71 -47.82
N ASN A 44 18.55 -7.32 -48.95
CA ASN A 44 17.82 -8.46 -49.51
C ASN A 44 17.87 -9.67 -48.57
N HIS A 45 19.02 -9.92 -47.93
CA HIS A 45 19.15 -10.95 -46.90
C HIS A 45 18.28 -10.64 -45.67
N VAL A 46 18.38 -9.43 -45.13
CA VAL A 46 17.56 -8.97 -43.98
C VAL A 46 16.06 -9.05 -44.29
N GLY A 47 15.66 -8.79 -45.54
CA GLY A 47 14.27 -8.88 -46.01
C GLY A 47 13.65 -10.27 -45.87
N ASN A 48 14.46 -11.33 -45.73
CA ASN A 48 13.97 -12.69 -45.48
C ASN A 48 13.58 -12.95 -44.02
N TYR A 49 13.79 -11.99 -43.12
CA TYR A 49 13.51 -12.10 -41.69
C TYR A 49 12.42 -11.09 -41.29
N PRO A 50 11.13 -11.51 -41.26
CA PRO A 50 10.00 -10.60 -41.00
C PRO A 50 10.15 -9.79 -39.71
N ASN A 51 10.71 -10.38 -38.65
CA ASN A 51 10.96 -9.71 -37.38
C ASN A 51 11.95 -8.53 -37.51
N LEU A 52 12.96 -8.65 -38.38
CA LEU A 52 13.92 -7.56 -38.64
C LEU A 52 13.30 -6.48 -39.53
N VAL A 53 12.48 -6.86 -40.50
CA VAL A 53 11.73 -5.93 -41.35
C VAL A 53 10.75 -5.09 -40.51
N ASP A 54 10.01 -5.73 -39.61
CA ASP A 54 9.11 -5.06 -38.68
C ASP A 54 9.87 -4.11 -37.75
N LEU A 55 11.03 -4.53 -37.26
CA LEU A 55 11.89 -3.69 -36.42
C LEU A 55 12.36 -2.44 -37.19
N ILE A 56 12.82 -2.60 -38.43
CA ILE A 56 13.24 -1.49 -39.29
C ILE A 56 12.06 -0.53 -39.51
N ALA A 57 10.87 -1.04 -39.85
CA ALA A 57 9.70 -0.21 -40.15
C ALA A 57 9.25 0.66 -38.97
N ARG A 58 9.54 0.27 -37.73
CA ARG A 58 9.23 1.07 -36.52
C ARG A 58 10.15 2.28 -36.33
N PHE A 59 11.39 2.21 -36.81
CA PHE A 59 12.42 3.19 -36.48
C PHE A 59 13.03 3.89 -37.71
N SER A 60 12.88 3.33 -38.92
CA SER A 60 13.48 3.85 -40.16
C SER A 60 12.81 3.25 -41.42
N SER A 61 13.47 3.40 -42.57
CA SER A 61 13.14 2.72 -43.82
C SER A 61 14.40 2.04 -44.41
N ILE A 62 14.22 0.99 -45.21
CA ILE A 62 15.34 0.29 -45.86
C ILE A 62 16.17 1.28 -46.69
N ASP A 63 15.54 2.14 -47.51
CA ASP A 63 16.27 3.10 -48.37
C ASP A 63 17.17 4.04 -47.57
N ARG A 64 16.68 4.56 -46.44
CA ARG A 64 17.47 5.43 -45.57
C ARG A 64 18.60 4.67 -44.89
N LEU A 65 18.33 3.44 -44.46
CA LEU A 65 19.33 2.60 -43.82
C LEU A 65 20.42 2.16 -44.82
N LYS A 66 20.07 1.87 -46.07
CA LYS A 66 21.03 1.62 -47.15
C LYS A 66 22.07 2.75 -47.22
N GLU A 67 21.64 4.00 -47.31
CA GLU A 67 22.57 5.14 -47.36
C GLU A 67 23.49 5.20 -46.12
N THR A 68 22.94 4.96 -44.93
CA THR A 68 23.73 4.93 -43.68
C THR A 68 24.74 3.78 -43.70
N GLN A 69 24.34 2.64 -44.23
CA GLN A 69 25.13 1.43 -44.29
C GLN A 69 26.24 1.51 -45.34
N LYS A 70 26.03 2.23 -46.45
CA LYS A 70 27.08 2.58 -47.42
C LYS A 70 28.19 3.39 -46.76
N GLN A 71 27.83 4.39 -45.94
CA GLN A 71 28.81 5.18 -45.19
C GLN A 71 29.58 4.32 -44.19
N TYR A 72 28.87 3.45 -43.46
CA TYR A 72 29.52 2.48 -42.56
C TYR A 72 30.51 1.58 -43.29
N TRP A 73 30.11 1.00 -44.43
CA TRP A 73 30.97 0.14 -45.26
C TRP A 73 32.24 0.86 -45.69
N LEU A 74 32.11 2.09 -46.22
CA LEU A 74 33.26 2.88 -46.67
C LEU A 74 34.18 3.30 -45.53
N SER A 75 33.63 3.55 -44.33
CA SER A 75 34.44 3.90 -43.16
C SER A 75 35.40 2.79 -42.71
N MET A 76 35.21 1.55 -43.17
CA MET A 76 36.20 0.47 -42.95
C MET A 76 37.51 0.70 -43.71
N THR A 77 37.53 1.65 -44.66
CA THR A 77 38.70 1.98 -45.50
C THR A 77 39.32 3.33 -45.16
N ASP A 78 38.97 3.93 -44.02
CA ASP A 78 39.54 5.23 -43.62
C ASP A 78 41.01 5.14 -43.17
N GLY A 79 41.53 3.93 -42.96
CA GLY A 79 42.95 3.67 -42.66
C GLY A 79 43.37 4.06 -41.25
N VAL A 80 42.42 4.40 -40.37
CA VAL A 80 42.68 4.80 -38.99
C VAL A 80 41.67 4.17 -38.04
N VAL A 81 42.16 3.71 -36.89
CA VAL A 81 41.37 3.30 -35.73
C VAL A 81 41.84 4.16 -34.56
N ASP A 82 41.17 5.29 -34.36
CA ASP A 82 41.42 6.21 -33.25
C ASP A 82 40.24 6.21 -32.27
N ASP A 83 40.33 7.03 -31.22
CA ASP A 83 39.25 7.13 -30.23
C ASP A 83 37.92 7.56 -30.86
N ALA A 84 37.94 8.41 -31.89
CA ALA A 84 36.73 8.86 -32.57
C ALA A 84 36.06 7.72 -33.34
N TYR A 85 36.85 6.88 -34.03
CA TYR A 85 36.35 5.65 -34.65
C TYR A 85 35.70 4.75 -33.60
N ILE A 86 36.40 4.49 -32.49
CA ILE A 86 35.91 3.60 -31.42
C ILE A 86 34.62 4.14 -30.79
N GLU A 87 34.57 5.41 -30.44
CA GLU A 87 33.38 6.07 -29.88
C GLU A 87 32.18 5.97 -30.83
N GLN A 88 32.41 6.17 -32.13
CA GLN A 88 31.37 6.02 -33.14
C GLN A 88 30.80 4.60 -33.18
N ARG A 89 31.66 3.57 -33.13
CA ARG A 89 31.22 2.15 -33.14
C ARG A 89 30.43 1.78 -31.89
N ILE A 90 30.90 2.23 -30.72
CA ILE A 90 30.15 2.05 -29.46
C ILE A 90 28.79 2.75 -29.55
N ALA A 91 28.72 3.97 -30.07
CA ALA A 91 27.46 4.70 -30.24
C ALA A 91 26.48 3.95 -31.17
N ILE A 92 26.97 3.34 -32.25
CA ILE A 92 26.17 2.49 -33.15
C ILE A 92 25.63 1.27 -32.37
N GLY A 93 26.46 0.58 -31.59
CA GLY A 93 26.04 -0.54 -30.75
C GLY A 93 24.94 -0.14 -29.76
N LEU A 94 25.09 1.00 -29.09
CA LEU A 94 24.08 1.54 -28.17
C LEU A 94 22.75 1.84 -28.87
N VAL A 95 22.76 2.34 -30.10
CA VAL A 95 21.53 2.58 -30.89
C VAL A 95 20.81 1.27 -31.18
N HIS A 96 21.53 0.23 -31.61
CA HIS A 96 20.96 -1.09 -31.91
C HIS A 96 20.40 -1.77 -30.66
N SER A 97 21.13 -1.69 -29.54
CA SER A 97 20.63 -2.16 -28.24
C SER A 97 19.38 -1.40 -27.82
N ARG A 98 19.29 -0.09 -28.07
CA ARG A 98 18.13 0.74 -27.71
C ARG A 98 16.87 0.40 -28.51
N ILE A 99 17.00 0.09 -29.81
CA ILE A 99 15.85 -0.32 -30.62
C ILE A 99 15.44 -1.78 -30.38
N GLY A 100 16.24 -2.55 -29.63
CA GLY A 100 15.94 -3.94 -29.28
C GLY A 100 16.38 -4.95 -30.35
N LEU A 101 17.37 -4.61 -31.17
CA LEU A 101 18.02 -5.61 -32.03
C LEU A 101 18.85 -6.54 -31.14
N SER A 102 18.63 -7.86 -31.24
CA SER A 102 19.42 -8.82 -30.46
C SER A 102 20.86 -8.86 -30.95
N GLU A 103 21.78 -9.12 -30.01
CA GLU A 103 23.19 -9.29 -30.31
C GLU A 103 23.43 -10.43 -31.30
N ASP A 104 22.61 -11.49 -31.31
CA ASP A 104 22.71 -12.60 -32.26
C ASP A 104 22.62 -12.13 -33.72
N TYR A 105 21.60 -11.33 -34.05
CA TYR A 105 21.41 -10.82 -35.40
C TYR A 105 22.43 -9.75 -35.76
N TYR A 106 22.82 -8.93 -34.77
CA TYR A 106 23.85 -7.93 -34.97
C TYR A 106 25.20 -8.57 -35.27
N LEU A 107 25.64 -9.55 -34.46
CA LEU A 107 26.90 -10.25 -34.66
C LEU A 107 26.88 -11.12 -35.92
N GLY A 108 25.75 -11.76 -36.23
CA GLY A 108 25.56 -12.53 -37.46
C GLY A 108 25.74 -11.68 -38.74
N THR A 109 25.44 -10.39 -38.67
CA THR A 109 25.58 -9.45 -39.80
C THR A 109 27.03 -9.38 -40.31
N TYR A 110 28.03 -9.51 -39.44
CA TYR A 110 29.44 -9.52 -39.87
C TYR A 110 29.77 -10.71 -40.78
N MET A 111 29.21 -11.89 -40.50
CA MET A 111 29.37 -13.04 -41.40
C MET A 111 28.63 -12.83 -42.73
N VAL A 112 27.43 -12.24 -42.70
CA VAL A 112 26.69 -11.90 -43.92
C VAL A 112 27.51 -10.94 -44.80
N TYR A 113 28.13 -9.91 -44.20
CA TYR A 113 29.00 -9.01 -44.93
C TYR A 113 30.23 -9.72 -45.51
N LEU A 114 30.89 -10.59 -44.74
CA LEU A 114 32.08 -11.30 -45.23
C LEU A 114 31.76 -12.26 -46.38
N ASP A 115 30.63 -12.97 -46.33
CA ASP A 115 30.18 -13.86 -47.42
C ASP A 115 29.92 -13.07 -48.72
N ILE A 116 29.19 -11.95 -48.61
CA ILE A 116 28.88 -11.07 -49.73
C ILE A 116 30.19 -10.47 -50.29
N ALA A 117 31.02 -9.91 -49.42
CA ALA A 117 32.28 -9.27 -49.80
C ALA A 117 33.25 -10.23 -50.46
N THR A 118 33.36 -11.47 -49.96
CA THR A 118 34.23 -12.50 -50.52
C THR A 118 33.85 -12.82 -51.96
N SER A 119 32.55 -13.03 -52.20
CA SER A 119 32.03 -13.37 -53.53
C SER A 119 32.26 -12.26 -54.56
N ILE A 120 32.14 -11.00 -54.14
CA ILE A 120 32.32 -9.84 -55.02
C ILE A 120 33.80 -9.52 -55.23
N PHE A 121 34.62 -9.49 -54.17
CA PHE A 121 36.04 -9.14 -54.30
C PHE A 121 36.86 -10.17 -55.06
N GLN A 122 36.47 -11.45 -55.06
CA GLN A 122 37.06 -12.46 -55.96
C GLN A 122 36.98 -12.06 -57.44
N GLN A 123 35.97 -11.29 -57.83
CA GLN A 123 35.78 -10.83 -59.21
C GLN A 123 36.44 -9.46 -59.45
N VAL A 124 36.37 -8.56 -58.46
CA VAL A 124 36.81 -7.17 -58.61
C VAL A 124 38.32 -6.99 -58.40
N ILE A 125 38.91 -7.76 -57.48
CA ILE A 125 40.34 -7.71 -57.09
C ILE A 125 40.92 -9.13 -56.92
N PRO A 126 40.95 -9.95 -57.99
CA PRO A 126 41.26 -11.38 -57.91
C PRO A 126 42.64 -11.72 -57.33
N GLU A 127 43.60 -10.81 -57.43
CA GLU A 127 44.97 -11.02 -56.92
C GLU A 127 45.09 -10.72 -55.41
N SER A 128 44.26 -9.82 -54.86
CA SER A 128 44.40 -9.31 -53.49
C SER A 128 43.17 -9.53 -52.58
N TRP A 129 42.08 -10.11 -53.11
CA TRP A 129 40.84 -10.29 -52.34
C TRP A 129 41.03 -11.00 -51.00
N HIS A 130 41.90 -12.01 -50.93
CA HIS A 130 42.13 -12.79 -49.71
C HIS A 130 42.79 -11.94 -48.60
N LEU A 131 43.73 -11.05 -48.96
CA LEU A 131 44.36 -10.13 -48.02
C LEU A 131 43.36 -9.07 -47.53
N VAL A 132 42.55 -8.53 -48.46
CA VAL A 132 41.52 -7.54 -48.13
C VAL A 132 40.44 -8.13 -47.23
N ILE A 133 39.96 -9.35 -47.52
CA ILE A 133 38.99 -10.06 -46.67
C ILE A 133 39.59 -10.40 -45.31
N GLN A 134 40.87 -10.77 -45.23
CA GLN A 134 41.53 -11.02 -43.95
C GLN A 134 41.62 -9.75 -43.10
N ALA A 135 42.02 -8.61 -43.68
CA ALA A 135 42.06 -7.32 -42.99
C ALA A 135 40.65 -6.86 -42.57
N LEU A 136 39.66 -7.00 -43.46
CA LEU A 136 38.26 -6.68 -43.16
C LEU A 136 37.68 -7.57 -42.05
N SER A 137 38.05 -8.85 -42.01
CA SER A 137 37.64 -9.77 -40.95
C SER A 137 38.16 -9.34 -39.58
N LYS A 138 39.41 -8.85 -39.51
CA LYS A 138 39.97 -8.27 -38.28
C LYS A 138 39.23 -6.99 -37.87
N MET A 139 38.90 -6.12 -38.82
CA MET A 139 38.10 -4.91 -38.57
C MET A 139 36.70 -5.24 -38.03
N PHE A 140 36.00 -6.20 -38.64
CA PHE A 140 34.70 -6.65 -38.15
C PHE A 140 34.80 -7.37 -36.80
N ASN A 141 35.89 -8.09 -36.53
CA ASN A 141 36.12 -8.68 -35.22
C ASN A 141 36.29 -7.59 -34.14
N LEU A 142 37.07 -6.54 -34.42
CA LEU A 142 37.15 -5.37 -33.53
C LEU A 142 35.77 -4.74 -33.32
N ASP A 143 35.03 -4.50 -34.41
CA ASP A 143 33.72 -3.87 -34.35
C ASP A 143 32.73 -4.69 -33.51
N SER A 144 32.76 -6.02 -33.65
CA SER A 144 31.98 -6.95 -32.83
C SER A 144 32.29 -6.80 -31.34
N GLN A 145 33.57 -6.69 -30.98
CA GLN A 145 33.99 -6.51 -29.58
C GLN A 145 33.50 -5.18 -29.00
N LEU A 146 33.59 -4.09 -29.78
CA LEU A 146 33.12 -2.77 -29.35
C LEU A 146 31.60 -2.71 -29.17
N VAL A 147 30.85 -3.43 -30.01
CA VAL A 147 29.40 -3.50 -29.88
C VAL A 147 28.99 -4.37 -28.70
N LEU A 148 29.67 -5.50 -28.47
CA LEU A 148 29.42 -6.32 -27.28
C LEU A 148 29.67 -5.52 -26.00
N GLU A 149 30.76 -4.75 -25.94
CA GLU A 149 31.05 -3.83 -24.83
C GLU A 149 29.91 -2.81 -24.61
N ALA A 150 29.32 -2.28 -25.70
CA ALA A 150 28.19 -1.38 -25.61
C ALA A 150 26.92 -2.04 -25.04
N TYR A 151 26.65 -3.30 -25.43
CA TYR A 151 25.52 -4.08 -24.92
C TYR A 151 25.71 -4.43 -23.44
N GLU A 152 26.88 -4.93 -23.06
CA GLU A 152 27.23 -5.26 -21.68
C GLU A 152 27.15 -4.05 -20.75
N LYS A 153 27.65 -2.90 -21.19
CA LYS A 153 27.58 -1.65 -20.40
C LYS A 153 26.13 -1.29 -20.06
N LYS A 154 25.25 -1.34 -21.05
CA LYS A 154 23.82 -1.02 -20.86
C LYS A 154 23.12 -2.02 -19.95
N GLU A 155 23.45 -3.31 -20.07
CA GLU A 155 22.91 -4.34 -19.18
C GLU A 155 23.37 -4.12 -17.73
N LYS A 156 24.64 -3.81 -17.52
CA LYS A 156 25.19 -3.47 -16.21
C LYS A 156 24.54 -2.24 -15.60
N GLU A 157 24.32 -1.18 -16.39
CA GLU A 157 23.58 0.02 -15.94
C GLU A 157 22.16 -0.34 -15.49
N LYS A 158 21.45 -1.19 -16.24
CA LYS A 158 20.11 -1.67 -15.88
C LYS A 158 20.13 -2.50 -14.59
N LEU A 159 21.11 -3.37 -14.41
CA LEU A 159 21.28 -4.18 -13.19
C LEU A 159 21.56 -3.31 -11.98
N ASN A 160 22.42 -2.30 -12.10
CA ASN A 160 22.70 -1.35 -11.02
C ASN A 160 21.44 -0.57 -10.63
N GLN A 161 20.66 -0.08 -11.60
CA GLN A 161 19.40 0.59 -11.32
C GLN A 161 18.42 -0.32 -10.58
N LEU A 162 18.29 -1.58 -11.03
CA LEU A 162 17.41 -2.55 -10.39
C LEU A 162 17.84 -2.85 -8.95
N ALA A 163 19.16 -2.94 -8.69
CA ALA A 163 19.70 -3.14 -7.36
C ALA A 163 19.44 -1.93 -6.43
N GLU A 164 19.60 -0.70 -6.94
CA GLU A 164 19.28 0.53 -6.20
C GLU A 164 17.77 0.60 -5.87
N ASP A 165 16.89 0.30 -6.84
CA ASP A 165 15.45 0.28 -6.64
C ASP A 165 15.03 -0.80 -5.62
N GLN A 166 15.67 -1.97 -5.66
CA GLN A 166 15.47 -3.05 -4.68
C GLN A 166 15.88 -2.60 -3.28
N GLN A 167 17.05 -1.96 -3.13
CA GLN A 167 17.52 -1.43 -1.85
C GLN A 167 16.56 -0.37 -1.28
N HIS A 168 16.07 0.54 -2.11
CA HIS A 168 15.07 1.52 -1.69
C HIS A 168 13.77 0.87 -1.22
N THR A 169 13.33 -0.18 -1.92
CA THR A 169 12.12 -0.94 -1.56
C THR A 169 12.28 -1.65 -0.21
N LEU A 170 13.44 -2.28 0.05
CA LEU A 170 13.74 -2.94 1.33
C LEU A 170 13.73 -1.94 2.48
N LEU A 171 14.39 -0.78 2.32
CA LEU A 171 14.37 0.28 3.33
C LEU A 171 12.95 0.77 3.64
N ALA A 172 12.10 0.92 2.62
CA ALA A 172 10.72 1.31 2.79
C ALA A 172 9.91 0.24 3.56
N ILE A 173 10.10 -1.05 3.24
CA ILE A 173 9.47 -2.16 3.97
C ILE A 173 9.90 -2.16 5.44
N THR A 174 11.19 -1.97 5.72
CA THR A 174 11.72 -1.93 7.08
C THR A 174 11.18 -0.74 7.88
N GLN A 175 11.01 0.42 7.27
CA GLN A 175 10.36 1.55 7.92
C GLN A 175 8.88 1.28 8.22
N ILE A 176 8.13 0.73 7.26
CA ILE A 176 6.70 0.41 7.42
C ILE A 176 6.50 -0.64 8.52
N THR A 177 7.34 -1.68 8.56
CA THR A 177 7.26 -2.72 9.59
C THR A 177 7.55 -2.19 11.00
N GLN A 178 8.49 -1.25 11.15
CA GLN A 178 8.75 -0.56 12.42
C GLN A 178 7.54 0.28 12.87
N GLN A 179 6.95 1.06 11.95
CA GLN A 179 5.74 1.84 12.25
C GLN A 179 4.57 0.93 12.62
N LEU A 180 4.39 -0.19 11.91
CA LEU A 180 3.37 -1.19 12.20
C LEU A 180 3.54 -1.79 13.59
N THR A 181 4.76 -2.12 13.98
CA THR A 181 5.06 -2.63 15.34
C THR A 181 4.64 -1.63 16.41
N GLY A 182 4.94 -0.34 16.22
CA GLY A 182 4.51 0.72 17.13
C GLY A 182 3.00 0.83 17.24
N MET A 183 2.29 0.83 16.10
CA MET A 183 0.82 0.88 16.06
C MET A 183 0.17 -0.35 16.74
N ILE A 184 0.76 -1.54 16.60
CA ILE A 184 0.27 -2.76 17.26
C ILE A 184 0.39 -2.64 18.79
N SER A 185 1.51 -2.12 19.30
CA SER A 185 1.70 -1.89 20.74
C SER A 185 0.65 -0.93 21.29
N GLU A 186 0.43 0.19 20.59
CA GLU A 186 -0.56 1.20 20.97
C GLU A 186 -2.00 0.64 20.93
N LEU A 187 -2.32 -0.21 19.93
CA LEU A 187 -3.60 -0.89 19.84
C LEU A 187 -3.83 -1.84 21.02
N ASN A 188 -2.80 -2.58 21.44
CA ASN A 188 -2.89 -3.52 22.55
C ASN A 188 -3.11 -2.79 23.89
N GLU A 189 -2.38 -1.70 24.14
CA GLU A 189 -2.58 -0.84 25.31
C GLU A 189 -4.00 -0.26 25.35
N ASN A 190 -4.48 0.26 24.22
CA ASN A 190 -5.83 0.79 24.11
C ASN A 190 -6.90 -0.30 24.31
N ALA A 191 -6.72 -1.49 23.74
CA ALA A 191 -7.65 -2.61 23.92
C ALA A 191 -7.76 -2.99 25.41
N GLN A 192 -6.62 -3.07 26.11
CA GLN A 192 -6.58 -3.35 27.54
C GLN A 192 -7.30 -2.27 28.35
N ALA A 193 -6.99 -0.99 28.11
CA ALA A 193 -7.64 0.13 28.79
C ALA A 193 -9.16 0.15 28.58
N ILE A 194 -9.63 -0.12 27.35
CA ILE A 194 -11.06 -0.23 27.04
C ILE A 194 -11.70 -1.41 27.80
N SER A 195 -11.00 -2.54 27.91
CA SER A 195 -11.49 -3.71 28.66
C SER A 195 -11.66 -3.40 30.14
N ASP A 196 -10.69 -2.72 30.74
CA ASP A 196 -10.70 -2.36 32.16
C ASP A 196 -11.84 -1.38 32.47
N VAL A 197 -11.98 -0.31 31.67
CA VAL A 197 -13.08 0.66 31.80
C VAL A 197 -14.45 -0.01 31.61
N ALA A 198 -14.56 -0.95 30.67
CA ALA A 198 -15.79 -1.68 30.43
C ALA A 198 -16.15 -2.60 31.61
N ARG A 199 -15.17 -3.28 32.21
CA ARG A 199 -15.37 -4.10 33.42
C ARG A 199 -15.80 -3.24 34.61
N GLU A 200 -15.16 -2.09 34.81
CA GLU A 200 -15.52 -1.13 35.85
C GLU A 200 -16.95 -0.58 35.66
N THR A 201 -17.31 -0.22 34.43
CA THR A 201 -18.66 0.25 34.09
C THR A 201 -19.73 -0.80 34.36
N ALA A 202 -19.45 -2.08 34.03
CA ALA A 202 -20.37 -3.18 34.31
C ALA A 202 -20.56 -3.37 35.82
N ALA A 203 -19.47 -3.36 36.59
CA ALA A 203 -19.51 -3.49 38.04
C ALA A 203 -20.27 -2.33 38.71
N SER A 204 -20.03 -1.10 38.26
CA SER A 204 -20.74 0.09 38.74
C SER A 204 -22.25 -0.02 38.47
N GLN A 205 -22.67 -0.54 37.31
CA GLN A 205 -24.09 -0.75 37.03
C GLN A 205 -24.73 -1.89 37.80
N ASP A 206 -23.98 -2.95 38.09
CA ASP A 206 -24.47 -4.01 38.98
C ASP A 206 -24.71 -3.46 40.40
N GLN A 207 -23.82 -2.60 40.90
CA GLN A 207 -24.01 -1.90 42.17
C GLN A 207 -25.23 -0.95 42.14
N ALA A 208 -25.38 -0.16 41.08
CA ALA A 208 -26.52 0.73 40.91
C ALA A 208 -27.84 -0.03 40.90
N ASN A 209 -27.91 -1.20 40.24
CA ASN A 209 -29.09 -2.07 40.27
C ASN A 209 -29.42 -2.54 41.70
N GLY A 210 -28.42 -2.89 42.50
CA GLY A 210 -28.62 -3.25 43.91
C GLY A 210 -29.26 -2.12 44.71
N LEU A 211 -28.75 -0.89 44.57
CA LEU A 211 -29.32 0.30 45.21
C LEU A 211 -30.75 0.61 44.75
N LEU A 212 -31.05 0.41 43.46
CA LEU A 212 -32.40 0.58 42.93
C LEU A 212 -33.39 -0.44 43.50
N GLU A 213 -32.96 -1.68 43.73
CA GLU A 213 -33.78 -2.70 44.38
C GLU A 213 -34.07 -2.36 45.86
N GLU A 214 -33.09 -1.83 46.59
CA GLU A 214 -33.29 -1.33 47.96
C GLU A 214 -34.27 -0.16 48.00
N LEU A 215 -34.07 0.84 47.13
CA LEU A 215 -34.97 1.99 47.02
C LEU A 215 -36.40 1.59 46.64
N THR A 216 -36.55 0.58 45.79
CA THR A 216 -37.86 0.02 45.44
C THR A 216 -38.57 -0.57 46.67
N LYS A 217 -37.83 -1.23 47.57
CA LYS A 217 -38.39 -1.77 48.83
C LYS A 217 -38.80 -0.64 49.77
N GLU A 218 -37.99 0.40 49.90
CA GLU A 218 -38.32 1.58 50.74
C GLU A 218 -39.59 2.28 50.26
N ILE A 219 -39.74 2.48 48.95
CA ILE A 219 -40.95 3.08 48.37
C ILE A 219 -42.21 2.25 48.66
N HIS A 220 -42.11 0.92 48.59
CA HIS A 220 -43.22 0.04 48.98
C HIS A 220 -43.58 0.19 50.47
N GLN A 221 -42.60 0.36 51.35
CA GLN A 221 -42.86 0.62 52.77
C GLN A 221 -43.55 1.97 52.99
N ILE A 222 -43.12 3.02 52.30
CA ILE A 222 -43.78 4.34 52.36
C ILE A 222 -45.22 4.24 51.85
N GLY A 223 -45.46 3.47 50.78
CA GLY A 223 -46.80 3.19 50.27
C GLY A 223 -47.72 2.58 51.33
N LYS A 224 -47.22 1.57 52.07
CA LYS A 224 -47.96 0.93 53.18
C LYS A 224 -48.24 1.89 54.34
N MET A 225 -47.27 2.73 54.71
CA MET A 225 -47.48 3.77 55.74
C MET A 225 -48.55 4.77 55.30
N GLY A 226 -48.57 5.11 54.01
CA GLY A 226 -49.57 5.97 53.42
C GLY A 226 -50.99 5.37 53.48
N GLU A 227 -51.14 4.07 53.26
CA GLU A 227 -52.43 3.37 53.42
C GLU A 227 -52.94 3.45 54.87
N LEU A 228 -52.06 3.23 55.84
CA LEU A 228 -52.38 3.39 57.27
C LEU A 228 -52.83 4.83 57.60
N ILE A 229 -52.15 5.84 57.08
CA ILE A 229 -52.53 7.25 57.28
C ILE A 229 -53.92 7.53 56.69
N ARG A 230 -54.24 6.94 55.53
CA ARG A 230 -55.57 7.05 54.92
C ARG A 230 -56.64 6.45 55.83
N GLU A 231 -56.41 5.26 56.37
CA GLU A 231 -57.32 4.60 57.32
C GLU A 231 -57.56 5.46 58.57
N ILE A 232 -56.49 6.03 59.14
CA ILE A 232 -56.57 6.94 60.30
C ILE A 232 -57.36 8.20 59.96
N SER A 233 -57.14 8.79 58.78
CA SER A 233 -57.89 9.94 58.28
C SER A 233 -59.38 9.61 58.13
N ASP A 234 -59.72 8.44 57.57
CA ASP A 234 -61.10 7.99 57.39
C ASP A 234 -61.79 7.79 58.74
N GLN A 235 -61.12 7.17 59.70
CA GLN A 235 -61.61 7.03 61.08
C GLN A 235 -61.76 8.38 61.76
N SER A 236 -60.79 9.28 61.63
CA SER A 236 -60.82 10.62 62.23
C SER A 236 -61.97 11.45 61.66
N HIS A 237 -62.27 11.31 60.37
CA HIS A 237 -63.42 11.96 59.75
C HIS A 237 -64.74 11.45 60.32
N LEU A 238 -64.87 10.13 60.54
CA LEU A 238 -66.04 9.52 61.18
C LEU A 238 -66.20 9.96 62.64
N VAL A 239 -65.10 10.01 63.41
CA VAL A 239 -65.10 10.50 64.79
C VAL A 239 -65.53 11.96 64.83
N GLY A 240 -64.99 12.81 63.96
CA GLY A 240 -65.39 14.21 63.85
C GLY A 240 -66.86 14.38 63.42
N LEU A 241 -67.38 13.50 62.56
CA LEU A 241 -68.79 13.49 62.19
C LEU A 241 -69.69 13.13 63.38
N ASN A 242 -69.35 12.09 64.12
CA ASN A 242 -70.09 11.69 65.33
C ASN A 242 -70.07 12.79 66.39
N ALA A 243 -68.92 13.46 66.57
CA ALA A 243 -68.79 14.58 67.50
C ALA A 243 -69.65 15.78 67.10
N ALA A 244 -69.77 16.09 65.80
CA ALA A 244 -70.63 17.15 65.30
C ALA A 244 -72.12 16.84 65.50
N ILE A 245 -72.53 15.57 65.32
CA ILE A 245 -73.90 15.13 65.60
C ILE A 245 -74.22 15.34 67.09
N GLU A 246 -73.33 14.94 67.99
CA GLU A 246 -73.53 15.09 69.44
C GLU A 246 -73.51 16.57 69.87
N ALA A 247 -72.65 17.38 69.27
CA ALA A 247 -72.60 18.82 69.49
C ALA A 247 -73.90 19.52 69.06
N ALA A 248 -74.48 19.12 67.92
CA ALA A 248 -75.80 19.59 67.48
C ALA A 248 -76.92 19.14 68.45
N HIS A 249 -76.83 17.93 69.00
CA HIS A 249 -77.80 17.39 69.96
C HIS A 249 -77.81 18.15 71.30
N ALA A 250 -76.63 18.62 71.75
CA ALA A 250 -76.46 19.40 72.98
C ALA A 250 -76.91 20.88 72.86
N GLY A 251 -77.31 21.34 71.67
CA GLY A 251 -77.85 22.68 71.44
C GLY A 251 -76.87 23.82 71.82
N GLU A 252 -77.33 24.79 72.60
CA GLU A 252 -76.54 25.96 73.03
C GLU A 252 -75.22 25.60 73.77
N PHE A 253 -75.21 24.46 74.49
CA PHE A 253 -74.06 23.95 75.25
C PHE A 253 -73.04 23.20 74.38
N GLY A 254 -73.42 22.78 73.17
CA GLY A 254 -72.57 22.04 72.23
C GLY A 254 -71.74 22.91 71.28
N ARG A 255 -71.96 24.24 71.23
CA ARG A 255 -71.31 25.15 70.27
C ARG A 255 -69.78 25.07 70.26
N GLY A 256 -69.15 24.95 71.43
CA GLY A 256 -67.69 24.81 71.52
C GLY A 256 -67.19 23.46 70.98
N PHE A 257 -67.96 22.40 71.18
CA PHE A 257 -67.67 21.07 70.65
C PHE A 257 -67.85 20.99 69.13
N GLU A 258 -68.83 21.69 68.57
CA GLU A 258 -69.06 21.76 67.12
C GLU A 258 -67.84 22.33 66.38
N VAL A 259 -67.21 23.37 66.93
CA VAL A 259 -65.98 23.96 66.36
C VAL A 259 -64.86 22.93 66.33
N VAL A 260 -64.66 22.18 67.41
CA VAL A 260 -63.63 21.13 67.48
C VAL A 260 -63.94 19.99 66.49
N ALA A 261 -65.19 19.56 66.40
CA ALA A 261 -65.62 18.51 65.48
C ALA A 261 -65.41 18.90 64.01
N SER A 262 -65.74 20.15 63.65
CA SER A 262 -65.47 20.72 62.33
C SER A 262 -63.96 20.75 62.03
N GLU A 263 -63.12 21.15 62.99
CA GLU A 263 -61.67 21.21 62.80
C GLU A 263 -61.07 19.80 62.61
N VAL A 264 -61.52 18.81 63.36
CA VAL A 264 -61.12 17.39 63.19
C VAL A 264 -61.49 16.87 61.81
N ARG A 265 -62.72 17.15 61.32
CA ARG A 265 -63.14 16.76 59.97
C ARG A 265 -62.30 17.41 58.88
N LYS A 266 -61.94 18.69 59.06
CA LYS A 266 -61.11 19.46 58.13
C LYS A 266 -59.66 18.95 58.11
N LEU A 267 -59.10 18.61 59.26
CA LEU A 267 -57.79 17.96 59.39
C LEU A 267 -57.80 16.58 58.72
N ALA A 268 -58.82 15.77 58.96
CA ALA A 268 -58.98 14.47 58.32
C ALA A 268 -59.05 14.60 56.78
N ALA A 269 -59.87 15.52 56.26
CA ALA A 269 -59.98 15.78 54.82
C ALA A 269 -58.64 16.25 54.21
N SER A 270 -57.94 17.18 54.88
CA SER A 270 -56.61 17.64 54.46
C SER A 270 -55.58 16.50 54.45
N SER A 271 -55.63 15.61 55.45
CA SER A 271 -54.77 14.43 55.53
C SER A 271 -55.03 13.46 54.37
N ARG A 272 -56.31 13.25 54.01
CA ARG A 272 -56.70 12.41 52.86
C ARG A 272 -56.19 13.00 51.53
N GLU A 273 -56.30 14.31 51.35
CA GLU A 273 -55.79 14.99 50.16
C GLU A 273 -54.26 14.90 50.05
N ALA A 274 -53.56 15.17 51.16
CA ALA A 274 -52.10 15.04 51.23
C ALA A 274 -51.65 13.60 50.89
N GLN A 275 -52.37 12.60 51.41
CA GLN A 275 -52.07 11.21 51.13
C GLN A 275 -52.29 10.82 49.66
N GLY A 276 -53.33 11.35 49.01
CA GLY A 276 -53.52 11.18 47.57
C GLY A 276 -52.35 11.74 46.74
N LYS A 277 -51.82 12.90 47.13
CA LYS A 277 -50.63 13.50 46.49
C LYS A 277 -49.39 12.64 46.71
N ILE A 278 -49.17 12.12 47.91
CA ILE A 278 -48.06 11.20 48.22
C ILE A 278 -48.14 9.96 47.32
N GLN A 279 -49.30 9.32 47.22
CA GLN A 279 -49.47 8.10 46.43
C GLN A 279 -49.23 8.34 44.93
N SER A 280 -49.70 9.48 44.41
CA SER A 280 -49.38 9.90 43.03
C SER A 280 -47.88 10.11 42.82
N ASN A 281 -47.18 10.76 43.76
CA ASN A 281 -45.74 10.98 43.68
C ASN A 281 -44.96 9.67 43.72
N LEU A 282 -45.32 8.74 44.61
CA LEU A 282 -44.68 7.41 44.70
C LEU A 282 -44.85 6.63 43.39
N ALA A 283 -46.05 6.67 42.77
CA ALA A 283 -46.29 6.02 41.48
C ALA A 283 -45.40 6.60 40.36
N GLN A 284 -45.20 7.92 40.35
CA GLN A 284 -44.28 8.57 39.40
C GLN A 284 -42.83 8.18 39.64
N ILE A 285 -42.39 8.09 40.91
CA ILE A 285 -41.04 7.66 41.26
C ILE A 285 -40.80 6.21 40.82
N MET A 286 -41.75 5.30 41.10
CA MET A 286 -41.68 3.90 40.66
C MET A 286 -41.52 3.76 39.14
N LYS A 287 -42.26 4.56 38.37
CA LYS A 287 -42.14 4.57 36.91
C LYS A 287 -40.73 5.01 36.47
N LYS A 288 -40.18 6.06 37.08
CA LYS A 288 -38.81 6.53 36.78
C LYS A 288 -37.76 5.49 37.17
N LEU A 289 -37.91 4.83 38.31
CA LEU A 289 -37.00 3.76 38.75
C LEU A 289 -36.98 2.58 37.78
N SER A 290 -38.15 2.16 37.29
CA SER A 290 -38.24 1.13 36.25
C SER A 290 -37.43 1.48 35.00
N SER A 291 -37.50 2.74 34.55
CA SER A 291 -36.74 3.21 33.40
C SER A 291 -35.23 3.20 33.67
N VAL A 292 -34.80 3.70 34.83
CA VAL A 292 -33.38 3.71 35.21
C VAL A 292 -32.83 2.29 35.36
N GLN A 293 -33.61 1.35 35.93
CA GLN A 293 -33.19 -0.04 36.06
C GLN A 293 -33.02 -0.72 34.69
N GLN A 294 -33.90 -0.43 33.73
CA GLN A 294 -33.77 -0.95 32.36
C GLN A 294 -32.52 -0.40 31.67
N GLU A 295 -32.27 0.91 31.79
CA GLU A 295 -31.10 1.58 31.22
C GLU A 295 -29.79 1.09 31.85
N SER A 296 -29.80 0.86 33.17
CA SER A 296 -28.69 0.27 33.92
C SER A 296 -28.34 -1.13 33.40
N LYS A 297 -29.33 -2.02 33.25
CA LYS A 297 -29.13 -3.37 32.70
C LYS A 297 -28.61 -3.33 31.26
N HIS A 298 -29.16 -2.45 30.43
CA HIS A 298 -28.69 -2.27 29.06
C HIS A 298 -27.20 -1.86 29.04
N THR A 299 -26.83 -0.87 29.85
CA THR A 299 -25.46 -0.37 29.99
C THR A 299 -24.51 -1.46 30.48
N ALA A 300 -24.86 -2.22 31.52
CA ALA A 300 -24.06 -3.35 32.01
C ALA A 300 -23.82 -4.41 30.91
N SER A 301 -24.86 -4.73 30.13
CA SER A 301 -24.73 -5.68 29.02
C SER A 301 -23.81 -5.15 27.91
N GLY A 302 -23.90 -3.85 27.60
CA GLY A 302 -23.06 -3.19 26.61
C GLY A 302 -21.59 -3.19 27.03
N ALA A 303 -21.33 -2.86 28.30
CA ALA A 303 -20.01 -2.87 28.89
C ALA A 303 -19.38 -4.27 28.87
N ARG A 304 -20.12 -5.33 29.26
CA ARG A 304 -19.61 -6.72 29.16
C ARG A 304 -19.27 -7.13 27.72
N ARG A 305 -20.09 -6.75 26.74
CA ARG A 305 -19.77 -7.00 25.31
C ARG A 305 -18.53 -6.23 24.85
N GLN A 306 -18.36 -5.00 25.31
CA GLN A 306 -17.20 -4.18 24.98
C GLN A 306 -15.91 -4.80 25.54
N ALA A 307 -15.91 -5.31 26.77
CA ALA A 307 -14.76 -6.00 27.35
C ALA A 307 -14.36 -7.25 26.54
N SER A 308 -15.33 -8.07 26.14
CA SER A 308 -15.09 -9.26 25.30
C SER A 308 -14.49 -8.89 23.93
N ARG A 309 -14.98 -7.83 23.30
CA ARG A 309 -14.43 -7.34 22.02
C ARG A 309 -13.00 -6.80 22.16
N SER A 310 -12.70 -6.16 23.29
CA SER A 310 -11.34 -5.73 23.59
C SER A 310 -10.36 -6.90 23.74
N GLU A 311 -10.80 -8.00 24.35
CA GLU A 311 -9.99 -9.22 24.43
C GLU A 311 -9.71 -9.82 23.03
N GLU A 312 -10.71 -9.83 22.14
CA GLU A 312 -10.52 -10.23 20.74
C GLU A 312 -9.53 -9.32 20.00
N LEU A 313 -9.59 -8.01 20.22
CA LEU A 313 -8.64 -7.04 19.65
C LEU A 313 -7.21 -7.28 20.13
N ALA A 314 -7.02 -7.62 21.41
CA ALA A 314 -5.70 -7.96 21.94
C ALA A 314 -5.13 -9.22 21.26
N VAL A 315 -5.95 -10.27 21.07
CA VAL A 315 -5.52 -11.47 20.32
C VAL A 315 -5.16 -11.13 18.87
N PHE A 316 -5.95 -10.28 18.21
CA PHE A 316 -5.63 -9.81 16.86
C PHE A 316 -4.30 -9.04 16.81
N ALA A 317 -4.04 -8.19 17.81
CA ALA A 317 -2.76 -7.47 17.94
C ALA A 317 -1.57 -8.42 17.99
N THR A 318 -1.64 -9.48 18.82
CA THR A 318 -0.56 -10.50 18.90
C THR A 318 -0.35 -11.24 17.57
N THR A 319 -1.41 -11.45 16.80
CA THR A 319 -1.31 -12.08 15.47
C THR A 319 -0.60 -11.16 14.49
N MET A 320 -0.90 -9.86 14.54
CA MET A 320 -0.23 -8.84 13.73
C MET A 320 1.23 -8.65 14.12
N GLU A 321 1.57 -8.76 15.40
CA GLU A 321 2.95 -8.71 15.89
C GLU A 321 3.78 -9.86 15.29
N LYS A 322 3.22 -11.06 15.27
CA LYS A 322 3.85 -12.22 14.62
C LYS A 322 4.08 -11.99 13.13
N LEU A 323 3.10 -11.40 12.43
CA LEU A 323 3.22 -11.09 11.00
C LEU A 323 4.32 -10.05 10.74
N ALA A 324 4.39 -9.00 11.56
CA ALA A 324 5.45 -7.99 11.48
C ALA A 324 6.83 -8.60 11.72
N PHE A 325 6.94 -9.54 12.66
CA PHE A 325 8.16 -10.30 12.91
C PHE A 325 8.56 -11.19 11.73
N ASP A 326 7.61 -11.90 11.12
CA ASP A 326 7.87 -12.74 9.95
C ASP A 326 8.30 -11.90 8.73
N LEU A 327 7.71 -10.73 8.53
CA LEU A 327 8.14 -9.76 7.51
C LEU A 327 9.58 -9.30 7.73
N ARG A 328 9.97 -9.04 8.97
CA ARG A 328 11.34 -8.66 9.32
C ARG A 328 12.35 -9.79 9.09
N LYS A 329 11.94 -11.05 9.23
CA LYS A 329 12.79 -12.19 8.90
C LYS A 329 13.07 -12.31 7.41
N LEU A 330 12.11 -11.96 6.55
CA LEU A 330 12.31 -11.95 5.10
C LEU A 330 13.34 -10.90 4.67
N ASP A 331 13.42 -9.76 5.37
CA ASP A 331 14.45 -8.72 5.16
C ASP A 331 15.88 -9.19 5.55
N HIS A 332 16.01 -10.27 6.32
CA HIS A 332 17.29 -10.78 6.83
C HIS A 332 17.72 -12.12 6.20
N GLN A 333 17.06 -12.58 5.13
CA GLN A 333 17.37 -13.86 4.46
C GLN A 333 18.20 -13.74 3.17
N GLU A 334 18.70 -12.54 2.82
CA GLU A 334 19.76 -12.34 1.81
C GLU A 334 21.09 -11.93 2.46
#